data_AF-A0A091J368-F1
#
_entry.id   AF-A0A091J368-F1
#
_cell.length_a   1.000
_cell.length_b   1.000
_cell.length_c   1.000
_cell.angle_alpha   90.00
_cell.angle_beta   90.00
_cell.angle_gamma   90.00
#
_symmetry.space_group_name_H-M   'P 1'
#
loop_
_entity.id
_entity.type
_entity.pdbx_description
1 polymer ?
#
loop_
_entity_poly.entity_id
_entity_poly.type
_entity_poly.pdbx_seq_one_letter_code
_entity_poly.pdbx_strand_id
1 'polypeptide(L)'
;MKMSVVLGIVHMGFGVLLGIFNHVHFQQRHRLVLELLPEMIFLLALFGYLVFLIFYKWVRFSAADSLVAPSILIHFIDMFLFTSNAENRPLYRGQV
;
A
#
# COMPACT_ATOMS: atom_id res chain seq x y z
N MET A 1 1.21 4.29 -15.63
CA MET A 1 1.99 3.71 -14.52
C MET A 1 1.17 3.52 -13.24
N LYS A 2 0.55 4.56 -12.66
CA LYS A 2 -0.20 4.46 -11.38
C LYS A 2 -1.34 3.42 -11.40
N MET A 3 -2.12 3.37 -12.48
CA MET A 3 -3.17 2.35 -12.67
C MET A 3 -2.63 0.93 -12.65
N SER A 4 -1.46 0.70 -13.26
CA SER A 4 -0.82 -0.62 -13.32
C SER A 4 -0.37 -1.10 -11.94
N VAL A 5 0.11 -0.18 -11.09
CA VAL A 5 0.49 -0.49 -9.70
C VAL A 5 -0.73 -0.89 -8.88
N VAL A 6 -1.82 -0.11 -8.98
CA VAL A 6 -3.06 -0.42 -8.25
C VAL A 6 -3.64 -1.77 -8.69
N LEU A 7 -3.73 -2.02 -10.00
CA LEU A 7 -4.21 -3.30 -10.52
C LEU A 7 -3.31 -4.47 -10.12
N GLY A 8 -1.98 -4.29 -10.12
CA GLY A 8 -1.04 -5.32 -9.69
C GLY A 8 -1.22 -5.72 -8.22
N ILE A 9 -1.38 -4.72 -7.33
CA ILE A 9 -1.57 -4.97 -5.90
C ILE A 9 -2.92 -5.64 -5.63
N VAL A 10 -3.99 -5.21 -6.31
CA VAL A 10 -5.30 -5.87 -6.22
C VAL A 10 -5.24 -7.32 -6.70
N HIS A 11 -4.53 -7.57 -7.81
CA HIS A 11 -4.35 -8.92 -8.35
C HIS A 11 -3.54 -9.82 -7.40
N MET A 12 -2.45 -9.30 -6.80
CA MET A 12 -1.68 -10.01 -5.78
C MET A 12 -2.54 -10.30 -4.53
N GLY A 13 -3.28 -9.31 -4.03
CA GLY A 13 -4.17 -9.49 -2.88
C GLY A 13 -5.26 -10.53 -3.14
N PHE A 14 -5.83 -10.56 -4.35
CA PHE A 14 -6.76 -11.60 -4.76
C PHE A 14 -6.14 -13.01 -4.71
N GLY A 15 -4.88 -13.16 -5.11
CA GLY A 15 -4.15 -14.42 -4.98
C GLY A 15 -4.05 -14.90 -3.53
N VAL A 16 -3.74 -14.01 -2.58
CA VAL A 16 -3.68 -14.35 -1.15
C VAL A 16 -5.07 -14.70 -0.60
N LEU A 17 -6.13 -14.01 -1.05
CA LEU A 17 -7.51 -14.35 -0.68
C LEU A 17 -7.91 -15.76 -1.15
N LEU A 18 -7.48 -16.19 -2.34
CA LEU A 18 -7.66 -17.57 -2.79
C LEU A 18 -6.91 -18.59 -1.91
N GLY A 19 -5.75 -18.21 -1.37
CA GLY A 19 -5.02 -18.97 -0.35
C GLY A 19 -5.86 -19.26 0.90
N ILE A 20 -6.69 -18.31 1.34
CA ILE A 20 -7.61 -18.51 2.47
C ILE A 20 -8.56 -19.68 2.21
N PHE A 21 -9.20 -19.69 1.04
CA PHE A 21 -10.13 -20.76 0.68
C PHE A 21 -9.43 -22.12 0.61
N ASN A 22 -8.16 -22.14 0.18
CA ASN A 22 -7.34 -23.36 0.16
C ASN A 22 -7.10 -23.91 1.58
N HIS A 23 -6.67 -23.06 2.52
CA HIS A 23 -6.43 -23.50 3.90
C HIS A 23 -7.71 -23.94 4.64
N VAL A 24 -8.84 -23.31 4.32
CA VAL A 24 -10.16 -23.70 4.84
C VAL A 24 -10.58 -25.07 4.31
N HIS A 25 -10.38 -25.32 3.00
CA HIS A 25 -10.73 -26.60 2.38
C HIS A 25 -9.91 -27.77 2.95
N PHE A 26 -8.59 -27.58 3.11
CA PHE A 26 -7.69 -28.61 3.66
C PHE A 26 -7.71 -28.71 5.20
N GLN A 27 -8.60 -27.96 5.88
CA GLN A 27 -8.73 -27.93 7.35
C GLN A 27 -7.42 -27.59 8.11
N GLN A 28 -6.44 -26.97 7.45
CA GLN A 28 -5.14 -26.63 8.05
C GLN A 28 -5.18 -25.25 8.71
N ARG A 29 -5.99 -25.13 9.77
CA ARG A 29 -6.23 -23.86 10.49
C ARG A 29 -4.95 -23.24 11.08
N HIS A 30 -3.94 -24.05 11.40
CA HIS A 30 -2.66 -23.57 11.92
C HIS A 30 -1.88 -22.75 10.87
N ARG A 31 -1.91 -23.15 9.60
CA ARG A 31 -1.25 -22.42 8.51
C ARG A 31 -1.95 -21.09 8.21
N LEU A 32 -3.27 -21.05 8.35
CA LEU A 32 -4.03 -19.81 8.18
C LEU A 32 -3.55 -18.70 9.14
N VAL A 33 -3.27 -19.03 10.39
CA VAL A 33 -2.84 -18.02 11.39
C VAL A 33 -1.34 -17.74 11.28
N LEU A 34 -0.52 -18.77 11.02
CA LEU A 34 0.94 -18.63 11.04
C LEU A 34 1.55 -18.12 9.73
N GLU A 35 0.89 -18.37 8.59
CA GLU A 35 1.39 -18.03 7.25
C GLU A 35 0.57 -16.88 6.66
N LEU A 36 -0.76 -17.06 6.60
CA LEU A 36 -1.61 -16.09 5.90
C LEU A 36 -1.83 -14.79 6.68
N LEU A 37 -1.95 -14.83 8.00
CA LEU A 37 -2.09 -13.61 8.81
C LEU A 37 -0.88 -12.67 8.65
N PRO A 38 0.38 -13.10 8.87
CA PRO A 38 1.53 -12.22 8.68
C PRO A 38 1.71 -11.80 7.22
N GLU A 39 1.43 -12.68 6.25
CA GLU A 39 1.48 -12.34 4.82
C GLU A 39 0.48 -11.22 4.46
N MET A 40 -0.78 -11.36 4.92
CA MET A 40 -1.83 -10.35 4.70
C MET A 40 -1.51 -9.03 5.38
N ILE A 41 -1.02 -9.06 6.62
CA ILE A 41 -0.66 -7.84 7.36
C ILE A 41 0.49 -7.12 6.65
N PHE A 42 1.53 -7.85 6.24
CA PHE A 42 2.67 -7.25 5.52
C PHE A 42 2.24 -6.63 4.19
N LEU A 43 1.41 -7.35 3.42
CA LEU A 43 0.94 -6.88 2.13
C LEU A 43 0.04 -5.64 2.26
N LEU A 44 -0.91 -5.63 3.21
CA LEU A 44 -1.73 -4.44 3.47
C LEU A 44 -0.92 -3.26 4.02
N ALA A 45 0.01 -3.51 4.94
CA ALA A 45 0.78 -2.45 5.59
C ALA A 45 1.68 -1.70 4.59
N LEU A 46 2.32 -2.41 3.66
CA LEU A 46 3.21 -1.78 2.67
C LEU A 46 2.45 -1.37 1.41
N PHE A 47 1.87 -2.34 0.71
CA PHE A 47 1.27 -2.12 -0.59
C PHE A 47 -0.13 -1.53 -0.48
N GLY A 48 -0.90 -1.91 0.55
CA GLY A 48 -2.19 -1.28 0.84
C GLY A 48 -2.03 0.21 1.18
N TYR A 49 -1.03 0.57 1.99
CA TYR A 49 -0.69 1.97 2.26
C TYR A 49 -0.32 2.74 0.99
N LEU A 50 0.47 2.14 0.10
CA LEU A 50 0.82 2.76 -1.19
C LEU A 50 -0.43 3.04 -2.05
N VAL A 51 -1.36 2.09 -2.13
CA VAL A 51 -2.63 2.26 -2.85
C VAL A 51 -3.46 3.38 -2.23
N PHE A 52 -3.53 3.44 -0.90
CA PHE A 52 -4.21 4.52 -0.17
C PHE A 52 -3.62 5.89 -0.52
N LEU A 53 -2.29 6.05 -0.53
CA LEU A 53 -1.63 7.31 -0.90
C LEU A 53 -1.93 7.73 -2.35
N ILE A 54 -2.05 6.78 -3.28
CA ILE A 54 -2.42 7.07 -4.67
C ILE A 54 -3.84 7.63 -4.75
N PHE A 55 -4.80 6.97 -4.11
CA PHE A 55 -6.19 7.45 -4.09
C PHE A 55 -6.32 8.80 -3.36
N TYR A 56 -5.65 8.95 -2.22
CA TYR A 56 -5.65 10.21 -1.47
C TYR A 56 -5.08 11.36 -2.32
N LYS A 57 -3.98 11.12 -3.05
CA LYS A 57 -3.41 12.11 -3.96
C LYS A 57 -4.40 12.52 -5.06
N TRP A 58 -5.15 11.57 -5.63
CA TRP A 58 -6.16 11.87 -6.66
C TRP A 58 -7.33 12.70 -6.15
N VAL A 59 -7.76 12.48 -4.91
CA VAL A 59 -8.89 13.23 -4.34
C VAL A 59 -8.45 14.63 -3.90
N ARG A 60 -7.25 14.76 -3.33
CA ARG A 60 -6.83 16.00 -2.65
C ARG A 60 -6.11 17.01 -3.54
N PHE A 61 -5.38 16.56 -4.56
CA PHE A 61 -4.57 17.44 -5.41
C PHE A 61 -5.18 17.54 -6.81
N SER A 62 -5.50 18.76 -7.22
CA SER A 62 -6.01 19.08 -8.57
C SER A 62 -4.93 19.74 -9.43
N ALA A 63 -5.22 20.05 -10.69
CA ALA A 63 -4.29 20.69 -11.63
C ALA A 63 -3.71 22.02 -11.13
N ALA A 64 -4.41 22.71 -10.22
CA ALA A 64 -3.94 23.93 -9.58
C ALA A 64 -2.72 23.72 -8.64
N ASP A 65 -2.57 22.52 -8.07
CA ASP A 65 -1.52 22.21 -7.09
C ASP A 65 -0.36 21.41 -7.70
N SER A 66 -0.26 21.37 -9.04
CA SER A 66 0.71 20.56 -9.79
C SER A 66 2.17 20.81 -9.38
N LEU A 67 2.50 22.04 -9.01
CA LEU A 67 3.85 22.45 -8.59
C LEU A 67 4.20 22.00 -7.16
N VAL A 68 3.21 21.68 -6.35
CA VAL A 68 3.36 21.34 -4.93
C VAL A 68 3.09 19.85 -4.69
N ALA A 69 2.64 19.13 -5.71
CA ALA A 69 2.19 17.74 -5.61
C ALA A 69 3.36 16.79 -5.28
N PRO A 70 3.43 16.24 -4.06
CA PRO A 70 4.57 15.44 -3.62
C PRO A 70 4.67 14.11 -4.37
N SER A 71 5.89 13.57 -4.50
CA SER A 71 6.12 12.29 -5.16
C SER A 71 5.82 11.14 -4.19
N ILE A 72 4.85 10.30 -4.54
CA ILE A 72 4.44 9.14 -3.75
C ILE A 72 5.59 8.14 -3.61
N LEU A 73 6.40 7.98 -4.66
CA LEU A 73 7.52 7.05 -4.68
C LEU A 73 8.62 7.47 -3.69
N ILE A 74 8.96 8.76 -3.66
CA ILE A 74 9.97 9.27 -2.73
C ILE A 74 9.45 9.14 -1.29
N HIS A 75 8.17 9.46 -1.04
CA HIS A 75 7.54 9.21 0.28
C HIS A 75 7.62 7.74 0.71
N PHE A 76 7.45 6.82 -0.23
CA PHE A 76 7.56 5.39 0.05
C PHE A 76 9.00 4.98 0.38
N ILE A 77 10.00 5.49 -0.35
CA ILE A 77 11.42 5.24 -0.05
C ILE A 77 11.80 5.82 1.32
N ASP A 78 11.41 7.07 1.56
CA ASP A 78 11.71 7.80 2.80
C ASP A 78 11.14 7.10 4.03
N MET A 79 9.96 6.47 3.90
CA MET A 79 9.34 5.65 4.94
C MET A 79 10.24 4.46 5.36
N PHE A 80 10.90 3.79 4.41
CA PHE A 80 11.80 2.67 4.72
C PHE A 80 13.17 3.12 5.23
N LEU A 81 13.64 4.28 4.76
CA LEU A 81 14.93 4.84 5.15
C LEU A 81 14.85 5.65 6.44
N PHE A 82 13.65 5.84 7.01
CA PHE A 82 13.40 6.68 8.18
C PHE A 82 14.00 8.09 8.02
N THR A 83 13.92 8.65 6.81
CA THR A 83 14.44 9.97 6.47
C THR A 83 13.31 10.91 6.08
N SER A 84 13.53 12.22 6.21
CA SER A 84 12.53 13.25 5.89
C SER A 84 13.10 14.20 4.84
N ASN A 85 12.57 14.17 3.62
CA ASN A 85 12.95 15.14 2.60
C ASN A 85 12.14 16.45 2.74
N ALA A 86 12.81 17.54 3.10
CA ALA A 86 12.17 18.86 3.27
C ALA A 86 11.52 19.39 1.97
N GLU A 87 11.99 18.95 0.80
CA GLU A 87 11.40 19.29 -0.50
C GLU A 87 10.10 18.53 -0.78
N ASN A 88 9.90 17.37 -0.15
CA ASN A 88 8.73 16.51 -0.39
C ASN A 88 7.70 16.68 0.73
N ARG A 89 6.77 17.62 0.54
CA ARG A 89 5.77 17.96 1.56
C ARG A 89 4.88 16.76 1.92
N PRO A 90 4.44 16.64 3.19
CA PRO A 90 3.51 15.59 3.61
C PRO A 90 2.16 15.73 2.89
N LEU A 91 1.50 14.60 2.57
CA LEU A 91 0.21 14.59 1.89
C LEU A 91 -0.94 14.95 2.84
N TYR A 92 -0.84 14.57 4.11
CA TYR A 92 -1.85 14.85 5.13
C TYR A 92 -1.20 15.30 6.45
N ARG A 93 -1.98 15.96 7.31
CA ARG A 93 -1.51 16.40 8.63
C ARG A 93 -1.27 15.19 9.52
N GLY A 94 -0.07 15.07 10.09
CA GLY A 94 0.33 13.94 10.93
C GLY A 94 1.05 12.81 10.20
N GLN A 95 1.42 12.99 8.93
CA GLN A 95 2.30 12.06 8.22
C GLN A 95 3.76 12.30 8.68
N VAL A 96 4.21 11.51 9.66
CA VAL A 96 5.57 11.49 10.23
C VAL A 96 5.96 10.05 10.51
#